data_AF-A0A133VS31-F1
#
_entry.id   AF-A0A133VS31-F1
#
_cell.length_a   1.000
_cell.length_b   1.000
_cell.length_c   1.000
_cell.angle_alpha   90.00
_cell.angle_beta   90.00
_cell.angle_gamma   90.00
#
_symmetry.space_group_name_H-M   'P 1'
#
loop_
_entity.id
_entity.type
_entity.pdbx_description
1 polymer ?
#
loop_
_entity_poly.entity_id
_entity_poly.type
_entity_poly.pdbx_seq_one_letter_code
_entity_poly.pdbx_strand_id
1 'polypeptide(L)'
;MTPIDFAPKVEREVRKIREDEDLCEENRELLLRFKRNLKLDDLSDAYVHKLLTHVRDMGEQLGETSFEEATEDDLRDVVEWVQNKDGSPATKRDHREALKRFYKWLNGGDYPEKVSWVNTTRKRRNYKLLEKLLTEDDVQALIEVAENPR
;
A
#
# COMPACT_ATOMS: atom_id res chain seq x y z
N MET A 1 19.36 -16.38 -5.46
CA MET A 1 18.08 -15.65 -5.63
C MET A 1 18.38 -14.33 -6.31
N THR A 2 17.98 -14.16 -7.57
CA THR A 2 18.15 -12.87 -8.26
C THR A 2 17.23 -11.84 -7.59
N PRO A 3 17.70 -10.63 -7.27
CA PRO A 3 16.82 -9.57 -6.80
C PRO A 3 15.68 -9.39 -7.80
N ILE A 4 14.43 -9.44 -7.33
CA ILE A 4 13.28 -9.15 -8.19
C ILE A 4 13.40 -7.68 -8.59
N ASP A 5 13.54 -7.42 -9.89
CA ASP A 5 13.48 -6.05 -10.40
C ASP A 5 12.02 -5.58 -10.43
N PHE A 6 11.74 -4.54 -9.66
CA PHE A 6 10.42 -3.92 -9.58
C PHE A 6 10.25 -2.73 -10.54
N ALA A 7 11.32 -2.24 -11.18
CA ALA A 7 11.22 -1.13 -12.12
C ALA A 7 10.22 -1.40 -13.27
N PRO A 8 10.23 -2.58 -13.92
CA PRO A 8 9.25 -2.90 -14.96
C PRO A 8 7.81 -2.96 -14.43
N LYS A 9 7.63 -3.27 -13.13
CA LYS A 9 6.30 -3.29 -12.50
C LYS A 9 5.80 -1.87 -12.28
N VAL A 10 6.67 -0.96 -11.81
CA VAL A 10 6.33 0.47 -11.67
C VAL A 10 5.95 1.07 -13.03
N GLU A 11 6.68 0.76 -14.10
CA GLU A 11 6.36 1.26 -15.44
C GLU A 11 5.00 0.74 -15.95
N ARG A 12 4.70 -0.53 -15.72
CA ARG A 12 3.40 -1.11 -16.05
C ARG A 12 2.28 -0.46 -15.26
N GLU A 13 2.50 -0.21 -13.98
CA GLU A 13 1.55 0.48 -13.11
C GLU A 13 1.27 1.91 -13.59
N VAL A 14 2.33 2.65 -13.99
CA VAL A 14 2.20 3.98 -14.61
C VAL A 14 1.39 3.94 -15.90
N ARG A 15 1.57 2.90 -16.73
CA ARG A 15 0.76 2.74 -17.94
C ARG A 15 -0.71 2.55 -17.60
N LYS A 16 -1.01 1.65 -16.65
CA LYS A 16 -2.39 1.43 -16.18
C LYS A 16 -3.03 2.75 -15.74
N ILE A 17 -2.38 3.49 -14.84
CA ILE A 17 -2.88 4.79 -14.34
C ILE A 17 -3.23 5.74 -15.49
N ARG A 18 -2.46 5.77 -16.57
CA ARG A 18 -2.73 6.65 -17.72
C ARG A 18 -3.94 6.22 -18.54
N GLU A 19 -4.16 4.92 -18.64
CA GLU A 19 -5.18 4.30 -19.51
C GLU A 19 -6.47 3.95 -18.74
N ASP A 20 -6.51 4.15 -17.43
CA ASP A 20 -7.57 3.70 -16.53
C ASP A 20 -8.82 4.60 -16.59
N GLU A 21 -9.84 4.17 -17.32
CA GLU A 21 -11.09 4.90 -17.53
C GLU A 21 -11.93 5.11 -16.26
N ASP A 22 -11.71 4.29 -15.22
CA ASP A 22 -12.39 4.43 -13.93
C ASP A 22 -11.76 5.50 -13.02
N LEU A 23 -10.61 6.07 -13.44
CA LEU A 23 -9.96 7.20 -12.79
C LEU A 23 -10.27 8.51 -13.51
N CYS A 24 -10.74 9.51 -12.76
CA CYS A 24 -10.78 10.90 -13.23
C CYS A 24 -9.39 11.45 -13.56
N GLU A 25 -9.33 12.44 -14.44
CA GLU A 25 -8.08 12.99 -14.98
C GLU A 25 -7.18 13.55 -13.88
N GLU A 26 -7.76 14.28 -12.92
CA GLU A 26 -7.08 14.83 -11.75
C GLU A 26 -6.39 13.72 -10.94
N ASN A 27 -7.06 12.60 -10.70
CA ASN A 27 -6.49 11.48 -9.94
C ASN A 27 -5.32 10.82 -10.69
N ARG A 28 -5.41 10.70 -12.03
CA ARG A 28 -4.28 10.20 -12.84
C ARG A 28 -3.07 11.11 -12.70
N GLU A 29 -3.26 12.41 -12.80
CA GLU A 29 -2.18 13.39 -12.64
C GLU A 29 -1.57 13.35 -11.22
N LEU A 30 -2.42 13.30 -10.19
CA LEU A 30 -1.99 13.22 -8.79
C LEU A 30 -1.17 11.95 -8.54
N LEU A 31 -1.58 10.80 -9.06
CA LEU A 31 -0.83 9.54 -8.93
C LEU A 31 0.55 9.61 -9.59
N LEU A 32 0.65 10.23 -10.78
CA LEU A 32 1.93 10.41 -11.46
C LEU A 32 2.86 11.38 -10.70
N ARG A 33 2.31 12.46 -10.15
CA ARG A 33 3.04 13.39 -9.27
C ARG A 33 3.48 12.71 -7.98
N PHE A 34 2.63 11.87 -7.40
CA PHE A 34 2.95 11.10 -6.20
C PHE A 34 4.10 10.11 -6.48
N LYS A 35 4.05 9.36 -7.60
CA LYS A 35 5.16 8.50 -8.04
C LYS A 35 6.48 9.26 -8.11
N ARG A 36 6.47 10.48 -8.66
CA ARG A 36 7.66 11.32 -8.75
C ARG A 36 8.19 11.67 -7.37
N ASN A 37 7.31 12.07 -6.43
CA ASN A 37 7.71 12.38 -5.06
C ASN A 37 8.30 11.15 -4.34
N LEU A 38 7.67 9.98 -4.45
CA LEU A 38 8.21 8.75 -3.83
C LEU A 38 9.61 8.40 -4.34
N LYS A 39 9.90 8.68 -5.61
CA LYS A 39 11.24 8.49 -6.19
C LYS A 39 12.25 9.53 -5.73
N LEU A 40 11.82 10.77 -5.49
CA LEU A 40 12.66 11.81 -4.90
C LEU A 40 13.01 11.51 -3.44
N ASP A 41 12.13 10.82 -2.73
CA ASP A 41 12.35 10.31 -1.37
C ASP A 41 13.25 9.04 -1.32
N ASP A 42 13.84 8.63 -2.46
CA ASP A 42 14.71 7.46 -2.61
C ASP A 42 14.05 6.13 -2.16
N LEU A 43 12.74 6.00 -2.34
CA LEU A 43 12.01 4.79 -1.99
C LEU A 43 12.19 3.70 -3.05
N SER A 44 12.32 2.46 -2.59
CA SER A 44 12.50 1.30 -3.46
C SER A 44 11.33 1.09 -4.42
N ASP A 45 11.61 0.59 -5.62
CA ASP A 45 10.63 0.34 -6.68
C ASP A 45 9.52 -0.60 -6.23
N ALA A 46 9.82 -1.54 -5.34
CA ALA A 46 8.84 -2.41 -4.72
C ALA A 46 7.83 -1.65 -3.87
N TYR A 47 8.31 -0.70 -3.08
CA TYR A 47 7.47 0.13 -2.22
C TYR A 47 6.69 1.16 -3.02
N VAL A 48 7.32 1.79 -4.04
CA VAL A 48 6.65 2.69 -4.99
C VAL A 48 5.51 1.96 -5.69
N HIS A 49 5.77 0.78 -6.25
CA HIS A 49 4.74 -0.03 -6.90
C HIS A 49 3.59 -0.35 -5.93
N LYS A 50 3.91 -0.81 -4.72
CA LYS A 50 2.90 -1.12 -3.69
C LYS A 50 1.99 0.08 -3.41
N LEU A 51 2.57 1.25 -3.15
CA LEU A 51 1.80 2.46 -2.86
C LEU A 51 0.94 2.88 -4.05
N LEU A 52 1.50 2.89 -5.26
CA LEU A 52 0.75 3.28 -6.45
C LEU A 52 -0.43 2.34 -6.72
N THR A 53 -0.22 1.02 -6.66
CA THR A 53 -1.31 0.06 -6.86
C THR A 53 -2.44 0.29 -5.86
N HIS A 54 -2.14 0.44 -4.57
CA HIS A 54 -3.19 0.63 -3.57
C HIS A 54 -3.92 1.96 -3.71
N VAL A 55 -3.21 3.05 -4.00
CA VAL A 55 -3.86 4.37 -4.18
C VAL A 55 -4.67 4.40 -5.48
N ARG A 56 -4.20 3.75 -6.55
CA ARG A 56 -4.96 3.60 -7.81
C ARG A 56 -6.28 2.89 -7.55
N ASP A 57 -6.25 1.71 -6.90
CA ASP A 57 -7.43 0.94 -6.50
C ASP A 57 -8.44 1.79 -5.70
N MET A 58 -7.95 2.67 -4.81
CA MET A 58 -8.82 3.57 -4.02
C MET A 58 -9.35 4.75 -4.84
N GLY A 59 -8.63 5.19 -5.87
CA GLY A 59 -9.08 6.22 -6.80
C GLY A 59 -10.13 5.69 -7.76
N GLU A 60 -9.97 4.46 -8.27
CA GLU A 60 -11.00 3.73 -9.05
C GLU A 60 -12.31 3.67 -8.25
N GLN A 61 -12.22 3.38 -6.94
CA GLN A 61 -13.39 3.34 -6.05
C GLN A 61 -14.05 4.71 -5.82
N LEU A 62 -13.32 5.82 -5.92
CA LEU A 62 -13.89 7.18 -5.87
C LEU A 62 -14.58 7.58 -7.18
N GLY A 63 -14.25 6.92 -8.29
CA GLY A 63 -14.79 7.20 -9.61
C GLY A 63 -14.49 8.63 -10.07
N GLU A 64 -15.55 9.40 -10.31
CA GLU A 64 -15.46 10.77 -10.81
C GLU A 64 -14.96 11.77 -9.76
N THR A 65 -15.00 11.43 -8.46
CA THR A 65 -14.58 12.35 -7.40
C THR A 65 -13.06 12.34 -7.24
N SER A 66 -12.43 13.51 -7.36
CA SER A 66 -10.99 13.64 -7.17
C SER A 66 -10.59 13.44 -5.70
N PHE A 67 -9.35 13.00 -5.44
CA PHE A 67 -8.83 12.90 -4.06
C PHE A 67 -8.80 14.24 -3.33
N GLU A 68 -8.63 15.34 -4.06
CA GLU A 68 -8.65 16.69 -3.51
C GLU A 68 -10.05 17.07 -3.02
N GLU A 69 -11.08 16.78 -3.83
CA GLU A 69 -12.48 17.10 -3.53
C GLU A 69 -13.18 16.11 -2.59
N ALA A 70 -12.70 14.86 -2.55
CA ALA A 70 -13.28 13.81 -1.70
C ALA A 70 -13.45 14.29 -0.25
N THR A 71 -14.68 14.15 0.25
CA THR A 71 -15.08 14.47 1.62
C THR A 71 -14.62 13.38 2.59
N GLU A 72 -14.83 13.60 3.90
CA GLU A 72 -14.58 12.53 4.87
C GLU A 72 -15.47 11.30 4.61
N ASP A 73 -16.71 11.50 4.17
CA ASP A 73 -17.69 10.43 3.94
C ASP A 73 -17.29 9.57 2.74
N ASP A 74 -16.89 10.19 1.63
CA ASP A 74 -16.36 9.48 0.46
C ASP A 74 -15.15 8.60 0.84
N LEU A 75 -14.28 9.12 1.71
CA LEU A 75 -13.11 8.37 2.19
C LEU A 75 -13.48 7.27 3.19
N ARG A 76 -14.60 7.40 3.90
CA ARG A 76 -15.16 6.31 4.73
C ARG A 76 -15.67 5.19 3.85
N ASP A 77 -16.38 5.50 2.78
CA ASP A 77 -16.87 4.52 1.81
C ASP A 77 -15.73 3.76 1.13
N VAL A 78 -14.67 4.47 0.72
CA VAL A 78 -13.45 3.84 0.18
C VAL A 78 -12.81 2.89 1.20
N VAL A 79 -12.71 3.30 2.47
CA VAL A 79 -12.12 2.43 3.51
C VAL A 79 -13.04 1.26 3.83
N GLU A 80 -14.35 1.43 3.83
CA GLU A 80 -15.31 0.34 3.98
C GLU A 80 -15.15 -0.68 2.83
N TRP A 81 -15.07 -0.20 1.59
CA TRP A 81 -14.80 -1.03 0.41
C TRP A 81 -13.50 -1.84 0.58
N VAL A 82 -12.40 -1.21 1.05
CA VAL A 82 -11.15 -1.91 1.36
C VAL A 82 -11.35 -3.00 2.42
N GLN A 83 -12.22 -2.77 3.42
CA GLN A 83 -12.48 -3.75 4.48
C GLN A 83 -13.32 -4.92 3.98
N ASN A 84 -14.16 -4.72 2.99
CA ASN A 84 -14.99 -5.76 2.38
C ASN A 84 -14.27 -6.53 1.26
N LYS A 85 -13.20 -5.97 0.68
CA LYS A 85 -12.35 -6.63 -0.33
C LYS A 85 -11.73 -7.93 0.21
N ASP A 86 -11.64 -8.94 -0.64
CA ASP A 86 -10.89 -10.16 -0.36
C ASP A 86 -9.41 -9.83 -0.14
N GLY A 87 -8.84 -10.39 0.92
CA GLY A 87 -7.43 -10.17 1.24
C GLY A 87 -7.13 -10.30 2.72
N SER A 88 -5.84 -10.45 3.01
CA SER A 88 -5.38 -10.56 4.40
C SER A 88 -5.64 -9.26 5.17
N PRO A 89 -5.80 -9.32 6.50
CA PRO A 89 -5.84 -8.12 7.33
C PRO A 89 -4.61 -7.21 7.15
N ALA A 90 -3.47 -7.78 6.77
CA ALA A 90 -2.27 -7.03 6.46
C ALA A 90 -2.44 -6.23 5.16
N THR A 91 -2.99 -6.84 4.10
CA THR A 91 -3.30 -6.17 2.84
C THR A 91 -4.28 -5.01 3.05
N LYS A 92 -5.32 -5.20 3.87
CA LYS A 92 -6.29 -4.14 4.21
C LYS A 92 -5.64 -2.97 4.96
N ARG A 93 -4.70 -3.28 5.86
CA ARG A 93 -3.90 -2.25 6.55
C ARG A 93 -3.00 -1.51 5.57
N ASP A 94 -2.35 -2.21 4.66
CA ASP A 94 -1.43 -1.63 3.68
C ASP A 94 -2.14 -0.62 2.76
N HIS A 95 -3.41 -0.84 2.40
CA HIS A 95 -4.24 0.15 1.70
C HIS A 95 -4.44 1.41 2.55
N ARG A 96 -4.83 1.26 3.83
CA ARG A 96 -5.00 2.41 4.74
C ARG A 96 -3.69 3.17 4.98
N GLU A 97 -2.56 2.47 5.06
CA GLU A 97 -1.23 3.09 5.16
C GLU A 97 -0.88 3.87 3.90
N ALA A 98 -1.16 3.30 2.72
CA ALA A 98 -0.97 3.97 1.44
C ALA A 98 -1.83 5.24 1.33
N LEU A 99 -3.11 5.16 1.72
CA LEU A 99 -4.04 6.30 1.75
C LEU A 99 -3.50 7.44 2.60
N LYS A 100 -3.06 7.14 3.83
CA LYS A 100 -2.50 8.15 4.74
C LYS A 100 -1.22 8.77 4.19
N ARG A 101 -0.31 7.95 3.62
CA ARG A 101 0.93 8.44 3.03
C ARG A 101 0.64 9.37 1.85
N PHE A 102 -0.31 9.00 1.01
CA PHE A 102 -0.76 9.81 -0.12
C PHE A 102 -1.34 11.15 0.32
N TYR A 103 -2.29 11.16 1.26
CA TYR A 103 -2.88 12.41 1.76
C TYR A 103 -1.91 13.29 2.53
N LYS A 104 -0.95 12.69 3.24
CA LYS A 104 0.15 13.45 3.86
C LYS A 104 0.97 14.18 2.80
N TRP A 105 1.30 13.50 1.70
CA TRP A 105 2.02 14.12 0.58
C TRP A 105 1.19 15.20 -0.10
N LEU A 106 -0.09 14.92 -0.38
CA LEU A 106 -1.01 15.83 -1.05
C LEU A 106 -1.16 17.15 -0.26
N ASN A 107 -1.19 17.06 1.07
CA ASN A 107 -1.32 18.20 1.98
C ASN A 107 0.04 18.74 2.48
N GLY A 108 1.10 18.58 1.69
CA GLY A 108 2.39 19.24 1.95
C GLY A 108 3.19 18.73 3.17
N GLY A 109 2.83 17.59 3.73
CA GLY A 109 3.53 16.97 4.86
C GLY A 109 2.68 16.76 6.11
N ASP A 110 1.47 17.30 6.17
CA ASP A 110 0.54 17.16 7.30
C ASP A 110 -0.67 16.29 6.96
N TYR A 111 -1.28 15.65 7.95
CA TYR A 111 -2.49 14.85 7.74
C TYR A 111 -3.72 15.76 7.75
N PRO A 112 -4.52 15.83 6.66
CA PRO A 112 -5.75 16.59 6.68
C PRO A 112 -6.79 15.91 7.59
N GLU A 113 -7.74 16.70 8.10
CA GLU A 113 -8.78 16.23 9.04
C GLU A 113 -9.56 15.05 8.47
N LYS A 114 -9.87 15.09 7.17
CA LYS A 114 -10.61 14.05 6.43
C LYS A 114 -9.98 12.65 6.42
N VAL A 115 -8.71 12.50 6.82
CA VAL A 115 -8.04 11.18 6.99
C VAL A 115 -7.53 10.93 8.41
N SER A 116 -7.81 11.83 9.35
CA SER A 116 -7.30 11.74 10.72
C SER A 116 -7.84 10.50 11.47
N TRP A 117 -9.10 10.13 11.20
CA TRP A 117 -9.78 8.97 11.76
C TRP A 117 -9.26 7.63 11.23
N VAL A 118 -8.53 7.63 10.10
CA VAL A 118 -8.00 6.40 9.49
C VAL A 118 -6.93 5.80 10.41
N ASN A 119 -7.25 4.67 11.02
CA ASN A 119 -6.35 3.96 11.93
C ASN A 119 -5.56 2.86 11.20
N THR A 120 -4.24 2.99 11.23
CA THR A 120 -3.26 2.03 10.70
C THR A 120 -2.55 1.24 11.80
N THR A 121 -2.81 1.57 13.07
CA THR A 121 -2.16 0.95 14.23
C THR A 121 -2.56 -0.52 14.32
N ARG A 122 -1.56 -1.40 14.44
CA ARG A 122 -1.79 -2.82 14.72
C ARG A 122 -2.50 -2.92 16.07
N LYS A 123 -3.74 -3.42 16.12
CA LYS A 123 -4.32 -3.90 17.39
C LYS A 123 -3.34 -4.93 17.93
N ARG A 124 -2.66 -4.63 19.04
CA ARG A 124 -1.84 -5.62 19.72
C ARG A 124 -2.79 -6.75 20.08
N ARG A 125 -2.62 -7.94 19.50
CA ARG A 125 -3.10 -9.15 20.17
C ARG A 125 -2.40 -9.10 21.52
N ASN A 126 -3.15 -9.01 22.61
CA ASN A 126 -2.64 -9.35 23.94
C ASN A 126 -2.22 -10.83 23.88
N TYR A 127 -1.06 -11.10 23.30
CA TYR A 127 -0.38 -12.36 23.40
C TYR A 127 0.47 -12.21 24.65
N LYS A 128 -0.04 -12.76 25.75
CA LYS A 128 0.82 -13.16 26.87
C LYS A 128 2.03 -13.90 26.27
N LEU A 129 3.19 -13.56 26.82
CA LEU A 129 4.51 -14.18 26.69
C LEU A 129 5.37 -13.81 25.47
N LEU A 130 6.14 -12.76 25.73
CA LEU A 130 7.53 -12.51 25.30
C LEU A 130 8.54 -13.56 25.85
N GLU A 131 8.23 -14.87 25.89
CA GLU A 131 9.13 -15.85 26.54
C GLU A 131 9.38 -17.16 25.79
N LYS A 132 9.39 -17.15 24.46
CA LYS A 132 10.19 -18.15 23.74
C LYS A 132 11.02 -17.44 22.68
N LEU A 133 12.25 -17.11 23.10
CA LEU A 133 13.39 -16.99 22.21
C LEU A 133 13.38 -18.17 21.22
N LEU A 134 13.91 -17.90 20.03
CA LEU A 134 14.35 -18.91 19.07
C LEU A 134 14.92 -20.13 19.82
N THR A 135 14.26 -21.28 19.68
CA THR A 135 14.94 -22.54 19.96
C THR A 135 15.74 -22.91 18.73
N GLU A 136 17.03 -23.14 18.92
CA GLU A 136 18.03 -23.49 17.90
C GLU A 136 17.65 -24.71 17.03
N ASP A 137 16.64 -25.48 17.43
CA ASP A 137 16.08 -26.63 16.70
C ASP A 137 15.38 -26.27 15.37
N ASP A 138 14.75 -25.09 15.26
CA ASP A 138 14.05 -24.69 14.02
C ASP A 138 15.02 -24.26 12.89
N VAL A 139 16.28 -24.01 13.22
CA VAL A 139 17.32 -23.66 12.23
C VAL A 139 17.90 -24.92 11.59
N GLN A 140 17.88 -26.07 12.27
CA GLN A 140 18.47 -27.31 11.76
C GLN A 140 17.57 -28.01 10.72
N ALA A 141 16.24 -27.92 10.87
CA ALA A 141 15.28 -28.49 9.92
C ALA A 141 15.27 -27.82 8.52
N LEU A 142 15.76 -26.58 8.40
CA LEU A 142 15.87 -25.87 7.12
C LEU A 142 17.14 -26.20 6.33
N ILE A 143 18.13 -26.83 6.96
CA ILE A 143 19.37 -27.27 6.31
C ILE A 143 19.23 -28.69 5.74
N GLU A 144 18.41 -29.56 6.35
CA GLU A 144 18.24 -30.95 5.90
C GLU A 144 17.33 -31.14 4.66
N VAL A 145 16.57 -30.12 4.25
CA VAL A 145 15.69 -30.18 3.05
C VAL A 145 16.39 -29.66 1.79
N ALA A 146 17.68 -29.34 1.88
CA ALA A 146 18.50 -28.82 0.76
C ALA A 146 19.53 -29.83 0.22
N GLU A 147 19.39 -31.14 0.49
CA GLU A 147 20.12 -32.17 -0.26
C GLU A 147 19.25 -32.75 -1.38
N ASN A 148 19.54 -32.26 -2.58
CA ASN A 148 19.07 -32.77 -3.86
C ASN A 148 19.73 -34.13 -4.18
N PRO A 149 18.99 -35.24 -4.37
CA PRO A 149 19.56 -36.42 -5.01
C PRO A 149 19.61 -36.20 -6.53
N ARG A 150 20.80 -36.43 -7.09
CA ARG A 150 21.06 -36.53 -8.53
C ARG A 150 20.19 -37.58 -9.22
#